data_AF-A0A2M7BUY7-F1
#
_entry.id   AF-A0A2M7BUY7-F1
#
_cell.length_a   1.000
_cell.length_b   1.000
_cell.length_c   1.000
_cell.angle_alpha   90.00
_cell.angle_beta   90.00
_cell.angle_gamma   90.00
#
_symmetry.space_group_name_H-M   'P 1'
#
loop_
_entity.id
_entity.type
_entity.pdbx_description
1 polymer ?
#
loop_
_entity_poly.entity_id
_entity_poly.type
_entity_poly.pdbx_seq_one_letter_code
_entity_poly.pdbx_strand_id
1 'polypeptide(L)'
;MKNNLEWTAPEFEYYRKDKSWLVIAGLIAAGLFLWALLTKNIIFALLIGLSYFTVITYGLKKPASVKLAVTAKGIKINQALYEFDNLKSFWIFYQPPQIREISLRSKKTIMPYIKIPLGEQNPVEIRKILLKYLPERRHKESLIDNLSRSLRF
;
A
#
# COMPACT_ATOMS: atom_id res chain seq x y z
N MET A 1 -12.98 -21.94 -22.37
CA MET A 1 -12.66 -20.51 -22.51
C MET A 1 -11.92 -20.05 -21.27
N LYS A 2 -10.62 -19.72 -21.37
CA LYS A 2 -9.79 -19.25 -20.26
C LYS A 2 -9.98 -17.73 -20.09
N ASN A 3 -10.97 -17.31 -19.31
CA ASN A 3 -11.17 -15.89 -18.96
C ASN A 3 -10.46 -15.53 -17.64
N ASN A 4 -9.22 -15.97 -17.46
CA ASN A 4 -8.43 -15.62 -16.29
C ASN A 4 -7.43 -14.55 -16.70
N LEU A 5 -7.62 -13.32 -16.20
CA LEU A 5 -6.64 -12.25 -16.37
C LEU A 5 -5.66 -12.33 -15.20
N GLU A 6 -4.41 -12.71 -15.49
CA GLU A 6 -3.35 -12.90 -14.50
C GLU A 6 -2.24 -11.87 -14.75
N TRP A 7 -1.85 -11.13 -13.72
CA TRP A 7 -0.74 -10.18 -13.78
C TRP A 7 0.06 -10.20 -12.48
N THR A 8 1.29 -9.72 -12.56
CA THR A 8 2.13 -9.51 -11.39
C THR A 8 2.31 -8.02 -11.21
N ALA A 9 2.06 -7.51 -10.00
CA ALA A 9 2.24 -6.12 -9.65
C ALA A 9 2.99 -6.01 -8.31
N PRO A 10 3.74 -4.93 -8.04
CA PRO A 10 4.34 -4.71 -6.72
C PRO A 10 3.24 -4.52 -5.68
N GLU A 11 3.30 -5.18 -4.51
CA GLU A 11 2.26 -5.19 -3.45
C GLU A 11 1.70 -3.81 -3.09
N PHE A 12 2.57 -2.80 -3.14
CA PHE A 12 2.23 -1.39 -2.98
C PHE A 12 3.02 -0.58 -4.03
N GLU A 13 2.48 0.56 -4.47
CA GLU A 13 3.22 1.51 -5.31
C GLU A 13 4.48 1.98 -4.57
N TYR A 14 5.65 1.61 -5.08
CA TYR A 14 6.93 1.96 -4.46
C TYR A 14 7.22 3.44 -4.70
N TYR A 15 7.06 4.26 -3.67
CA TYR A 15 7.75 5.55 -3.64
C TYR A 15 9.24 5.25 -3.57
N ARG A 16 9.99 5.58 -4.64
CA ARG A 16 11.45 5.56 -4.60
C ARG A 16 11.89 6.54 -3.50
N LYS A 17 12.19 6.02 -2.32
CA LYS A 17 12.80 6.79 -1.24
C LYS A 17 14.20 7.14 -1.69
N ASP A 18 14.36 8.36 -2.20
CA ASP A 18 15.66 8.90 -2.55
C ASP A 18 16.57 8.95 -1.32
N LYS A 19 17.89 8.87 -1.53
CA LYS A 19 18.92 8.98 -0.49
C LYS A 19 18.66 10.14 0.49
N SER A 20 18.10 11.25 0.00
CA SER A 20 17.76 12.42 0.80
C SER A 20 16.79 12.11 1.96
N TRP A 21 15.86 11.18 1.79
CA TRP A 21 14.93 10.80 2.87
C TRP A 21 15.67 10.11 4.03
N LEU A 22 16.62 9.23 3.73
CA LEU A 22 17.46 8.58 4.74
C LEU A 22 18.36 9.60 5.46
N VAL A 23 18.92 10.55 4.72
CA VAL A 23 19.76 11.62 5.29
C VAL A 23 18.96 12.50 6.24
N ILE A 24 17.75 12.93 5.84
CA ILE A 24 16.88 13.77 6.70
C ILE A 24 16.47 13.00 7.96
N ALA A 25 16.00 11.75 7.82
CA ALA A 25 15.62 10.92 8.96
C ALA A 25 16.81 10.70 9.92
N GLY A 26 18.00 10.48 9.38
CA GLY A 26 19.25 10.34 10.14
C GLY A 26 19.62 11.61 10.90
N LEU A 27 19.51 12.79 10.27
CA LEU A 27 19.80 14.08 10.92
C LEU A 27 18.85 14.36 12.08
N ILE A 28 17.54 14.11 11.90
CA ILE A 28 16.55 14.29 12.96
C ILE A 28 16.82 13.34 14.13
N ALA A 29 17.05 12.05 13.84
CA ALA A 29 17.35 11.06 14.87
C ALA A 29 18.65 11.39 15.61
N ALA A 30 19.71 11.82 14.91
CA ALA A 30 20.97 12.24 15.52
C ALA A 30 20.79 13.45 16.44
N GLY A 31 20.03 14.47 16.01
CA GLY A 31 19.74 15.64 16.84
C GLY A 31 18.99 15.28 18.12
N LEU A 32 17.95 14.46 18.03
CA LEU A 32 17.18 13.99 19.18
C LEU A 32 18.01 13.08 20.11
N PHE A 33 18.87 12.24 19.55
CA PHE A 33 19.75 11.37 20.31
C PHE A 33 20.82 12.16 21.07
N LEU A 34 21.45 13.16 20.43
CA LEU A 34 22.39 14.07 21.10
C LEU A 34 21.72 14.84 22.23
N TRP A 35 20.50 15.33 22.01
CA TRP A 35 19.71 15.97 23.06
C TRP A 35 19.43 15.03 24.25
N ALA A 36 19.12 13.76 23.96
CA ALA A 36 18.92 12.75 24.98
C ALA A 36 20.18 12.53 25.84
N LEU A 37 21.36 12.52 25.22
CA LEU A 37 22.64 12.40 25.93
C LEU A 37 22.95 13.62 26.79
N LEU A 38 22.71 14.84 26.28
CA LEU A 38 22.90 16.08 27.04
C LEU A 38 22.01 16.13 28.29
N THR A 39 20.77 15.67 28.17
CA THR A 39 19.81 15.58 29.28
C THR A 39 20.02 14.35 30.16
N LYS A 40 21.02 13.50 29.85
CA LYS A 40 21.30 12.20 30.51
C LYS A 40 20.08 11.29 30.59
N ASN A 41 19.15 11.42 29.63
CA ASN A 41 17.93 10.64 29.57
C ASN A 41 18.13 9.38 28.73
N ILE A 42 18.61 8.32 29.39
CA ILE A 42 18.91 7.03 28.75
C ILE A 42 17.66 6.39 28.14
N ILE A 43 16.50 6.54 28.78
CA ILE A 43 15.22 5.97 28.28
C ILE A 43 14.84 6.64 26.96
N PHE A 44 14.95 7.97 26.88
CA PHE A 44 14.65 8.71 25.66
C PHE A 44 15.64 8.36 24.54
N ALA A 45 16.94 8.24 24.85
CA ALA A 45 17.95 7.80 23.87
C ALA A 45 17.62 6.41 23.29
N LEU A 46 17.21 5.47 24.13
CA LEU A 46 16.81 4.12 23.71
C LEU A 46 15.57 4.15 22.80
N LEU A 47 14.56 4.95 23.15
CA LEU A 47 13.34 5.12 22.34
C LEU A 47 13.65 5.69 20.96
N ILE A 48 14.53 6.69 20.87
CA ILE A 48 14.98 7.26 19.60
C ILE A 48 15.70 6.22 18.76
N GLY A 49 16.60 5.43 19.36
CA GLY A 49 17.30 4.35 18.66
C GLY A 49 16.34 3.30 18.07
N LEU A 50 15.40 2.81 18.88
CA LEU A 50 14.38 1.84 18.44
C LEU A 50 13.49 2.43 17.34
N SER A 51 13.00 3.66 17.52
CA SER A 51 12.14 4.34 16.54
C SER A 51 12.85 4.52 15.21
N TYR A 52 14.10 4.98 15.24
CA TYR A 52 14.92 5.12 14.03
C TYR A 52 15.11 3.77 13.33
N PHE A 53 15.47 2.73 14.07
CA PHE A 53 15.62 1.38 13.51
C PHE A 53 14.32 0.88 12.86
N THR A 54 13.17 1.04 13.52
CA THR A 54 11.87 0.68 12.95
C THR A 54 11.55 1.49 11.70
N VAL A 55 11.74 2.81 11.72
CA VAL A 55 11.49 3.66 10.55
C VAL A 55 12.38 3.29 9.37
N ILE A 56 13.66 2.99 9.60
CA ILE A 56 14.59 2.62 8.52
C ILE A 56 14.27 1.24 7.96
N THR A 57 13.98 0.25 8.81
CA THR A 57 13.67 -1.12 8.37
C THR A 57 12.38 -1.18 7.55
N TYR A 58 11.31 -0.53 8.00
CA TYR A 58 10.07 -0.38 7.21
C TYR A 58 10.26 0.57 6.02
N GLY A 59 11.12 1.57 6.20
CA GLY A 59 11.52 2.54 5.19
C GLY A 59 12.09 1.87 3.95
N LEU A 60 13.09 1.02 4.15
CA LEU A 60 13.88 0.36 3.10
C LEU A 60 13.22 -0.90 2.52
N LYS A 61 12.10 -1.37 3.10
CA LYS A 61 11.40 -2.55 2.61
C LYS A 61 10.85 -2.27 1.21
N LYS A 62 11.46 -2.89 0.19
CA LYS A 62 10.93 -2.87 -1.17
C LYS A 62 9.62 -3.67 -1.21
N PRO A 63 8.59 -3.20 -1.93
CA PRO A 63 7.34 -3.95 -2.06
C PRO A 63 7.64 -5.25 -2.79
N ALA A 64 7.18 -6.35 -2.20
CA ALA A 64 7.27 -7.65 -2.83
C ALA A 64 6.36 -7.67 -4.07
N SER A 65 6.70 -8.49 -5.06
CA SER A 65 5.79 -8.71 -6.19
C SER A 65 4.64 -9.63 -5.77
N VAL A 66 3.40 -9.20 -5.97
CA VAL A 66 2.20 -10.02 -5.74
C VAL A 66 1.66 -10.55 -7.07
N LYS A 67 1.30 -11.84 -7.09
CA LYS A 67 0.62 -12.48 -8.21
C LYS A 67 -0.89 -12.27 -8.06
N LEU A 68 -1.50 -11.64 -9.05
CA LEU A 68 -2.90 -11.27 -9.07
C LEU A 68 -3.60 -12.01 -10.21
N ALA A 69 -4.78 -12.57 -9.93
CA ALA A 69 -5.60 -13.20 -10.94
C ALA A 69 -7.08 -12.87 -10.72
N VAL A 70 -7.74 -12.32 -11.74
CA VAL A 70 -9.21 -12.23 -11.75
C VAL A 70 -9.76 -13.53 -12.31
N THR A 71 -10.54 -14.23 -11.49
CA THR A 71 -11.21 -15.49 -11.84
C THR A 71 -12.73 -15.27 -11.82
N ALA A 72 -13.50 -16.21 -12.36
CA ALA A 72 -14.97 -16.14 -12.31
C ALA A 72 -15.54 -16.15 -10.88
N LYS A 73 -14.83 -16.70 -9.90
CA LYS A 73 -15.26 -16.78 -8.49
C LYS A 73 -14.86 -15.54 -7.68
N GLY A 74 -13.85 -14.81 -8.11
CA GLY A 74 -13.27 -13.72 -7.32
C GLY A 74 -11.85 -13.35 -7.75
N ILE A 75 -11.20 -12.56 -6.91
CA ILE A 75 -9.86 -12.03 -7.15
C ILE A 75 -8.87 -12.80 -6.28
N LYS A 76 -7.93 -13.50 -6.91
CA LYS A 76 -6.86 -14.23 -6.21
C LYS A 76 -5.64 -13.32 -6.07
N ILE A 77 -5.16 -13.18 -4.84
CA ILE A 77 -3.95 -12.45 -4.48
C ILE A 77 -2.99 -13.46 -3.84
N ASN A 78 -1.88 -13.77 -4.51
CA ASN A 78 -0.97 -14.84 -4.16
C ASN A 78 -1.69 -16.20 -3.99
N GLN A 79 -1.85 -16.66 -2.74
CA GLN A 79 -2.52 -17.91 -2.40
C GLN A 79 -3.95 -17.70 -1.87
N ALA A 80 -4.36 -16.46 -1.56
CA ALA A 80 -5.67 -16.14 -1.01
C ALA A 80 -6.67 -15.80 -2.13
N LEU A 81 -7.89 -16.34 -2.04
CA LEU A 81 -9.01 -16.00 -2.94
C LEU A 81 -10.00 -15.08 -2.22
N TYR A 82 -10.22 -13.91 -2.80
CA TYR A 82 -11.26 -12.97 -2.37
C TYR A 82 -12.47 -13.12 -3.27
N GLU A 83 -13.44 -13.90 -2.80
CA GLU A 83 -14.69 -14.16 -3.53
C GLU A 83 -15.52 -12.89 -3.70
N PHE A 84 -16.17 -12.73 -4.86
CA PHE A 84 -17.01 -11.56 -5.13
C PHE A 84 -18.17 -11.43 -4.14
N ASP A 85 -18.69 -12.55 -3.64
CA ASP A 85 -19.73 -12.58 -2.60
C ASP A 85 -19.28 -11.95 -1.28
N ASN A 86 -17.97 -11.90 -1.02
CA ASN A 86 -17.40 -11.27 0.18
C ASN A 86 -16.99 -9.80 -0.04
N LEU A 87 -17.24 -9.26 -1.24
CA LEU A 87 -16.94 -7.91 -1.64
C LEU A 87 -18.24 -7.11 -1.84
N LYS A 88 -18.18 -5.79 -1.63
CA LYS A 88 -19.32 -4.86 -1.70
C LYS A 88 -19.28 -3.98 -2.94
N SER A 89 -18.10 -3.47 -3.28
CA SER A 89 -17.90 -2.54 -4.39
C SER A 89 -16.43 -2.48 -4.77
N PHE A 90 -16.15 -1.96 -5.95
CA PHE A 90 -14.79 -1.60 -6.35
C PHE A 90 -14.72 -0.14 -6.82
N TRP A 91 -13.51 0.42 -6.78
CA TRP A 91 -13.18 1.70 -7.38
C TRP A 91 -11.78 1.62 -7.99
N ILE A 92 -11.55 2.27 -9.11
CA ILE A 92 -10.22 2.36 -9.70
C ILE A 92 -9.70 3.77 -9.48
N PHE A 93 -8.64 3.89 -8.68
CA PHE A 93 -7.87 5.11 -8.57
C PHE A 93 -6.84 5.13 -9.70
N TYR A 94 -7.06 6.02 -10.67
CA TYR A 94 -6.19 6.18 -11.82
C TYR A 94 -5.83 7.66 -12.00
N GLN A 95 -4.68 8.04 -11.46
CA GLN A 95 -4.08 9.37 -11.61
C GLN A 95 -2.59 9.19 -11.98
N PRO A 96 -2.29 8.92 -13.27
CA PRO A 96 -0.92 8.82 -13.74
C PRO A 96 -0.17 10.14 -13.50
N PRO A 97 1.13 10.12 -13.14
CA PRO A 97 2.01 8.95 -13.00
C PRO A 97 2.00 8.31 -11.59
N GLN A 98 1.16 8.78 -10.66
CA GLN A 98 1.33 8.54 -9.22
C GLN A 98 0.43 7.45 -8.65
N ILE A 99 -0.75 7.20 -9.25
CA ILE A 99 -1.75 6.29 -8.67
C ILE A 99 -2.34 5.41 -9.76
N ARG A 100 -2.03 4.10 -9.69
CA ARG A 100 -2.63 3.06 -10.53
C ARG A 100 -3.06 1.88 -9.64
N GLU A 101 -4.16 2.04 -8.91
CA GLU A 101 -4.68 0.98 -8.02
C GLU A 101 -6.19 0.75 -8.11
N ILE A 102 -6.60 -0.49 -7.83
CA ILE A 102 -7.99 -0.92 -7.64
C ILE A 102 -8.22 -1.01 -6.14
N SER A 103 -9.23 -0.32 -5.64
CA SER A 103 -9.70 -0.46 -4.28
C SER A 103 -10.95 -1.34 -4.27
N LEU A 104 -10.91 -2.45 -3.53
CA LEU A 104 -12.03 -3.35 -3.30
C LEU A 104 -12.56 -3.14 -1.88
N ARG A 105 -13.86 -3.00 -1.73
CA ARG A 105 -14.48 -2.92 -0.41
C ARG A 105 -14.92 -4.31 0.04
N SER A 106 -14.33 -4.83 1.12
CA SER A 106 -14.76 -6.09 1.74
C SER A 106 -16.03 -5.88 2.59
N LYS A 107 -16.80 -6.96 2.77
CA LYS A 107 -17.90 -7.02 3.75
C LYS A 107 -17.39 -7.07 5.20
N LYS A 108 -16.11 -7.36 5.44
CA LYS A 108 -15.49 -7.45 6.77
C LYS A 108 -15.42 -6.08 7.48
N THR A 109 -15.59 -6.08 8.80
CA THR A 109 -15.59 -4.87 9.65
C THR A 109 -14.19 -4.32 9.92
N ILE A 110 -13.18 -5.18 10.09
CA ILE A 110 -11.84 -4.78 10.58
C ILE A 110 -10.94 -4.24 9.46
N MET A 111 -11.04 -4.78 8.24
CA MET A 111 -10.28 -4.33 7.07
C MET A 111 -11.22 -4.16 5.87
N PRO A 112 -11.91 -3.02 5.78
CA PRO A 112 -12.98 -2.84 4.80
C PRO A 112 -12.46 -2.56 3.40
N TYR A 113 -11.19 -2.21 3.21
CA TYR A 113 -10.61 -1.90 1.90
C TYR A 113 -9.38 -2.75 1.61
N ILE A 114 -9.34 -3.35 0.43
CA ILE A 114 -8.22 -4.11 -0.12
C ILE A 114 -7.75 -3.34 -1.34
N LYS A 115 -6.50 -2.86 -1.33
CA LYS A 115 -5.91 -2.14 -2.46
C LYS A 115 -5.07 -3.10 -3.28
N ILE A 116 -5.24 -3.04 -4.60
CA ILE A 116 -4.59 -3.91 -5.56
C ILE A 116 -3.96 -3.04 -6.65
N PRO A 117 -2.63 -3.10 -6.81
CA PRO A 117 -1.95 -2.33 -7.84
C PRO A 117 -2.25 -2.88 -9.24
N LEU A 118 -2.51 -1.97 -10.18
CA LEU A 118 -2.79 -2.29 -11.59
C LEU A 118 -1.53 -2.71 -12.32
N GLY A 119 -0.35 -2.28 -11.87
CA GLY A 119 0.90 -2.46 -12.62
C GLY A 119 0.77 -1.85 -14.01
N GLU A 120 1.18 -2.59 -15.06
CA GLU A 120 1.08 -2.14 -16.46
C GLU A 120 -0.26 -2.45 -17.14
N GLN A 121 -1.24 -2.97 -16.41
CA GLN A 121 -2.54 -3.33 -17.00
C GLN A 121 -3.37 -2.11 -17.39
N ASN A 122 -4.20 -2.28 -18.42
CA ASN A 122 -5.13 -1.25 -18.87
C ASN A 122 -6.32 -1.13 -17.89
N PRO A 123 -6.51 0.04 -17.23
CA PRO A 123 -7.59 0.22 -16.26
C PRO A 123 -8.98 0.02 -16.88
N VAL A 124 -9.14 0.29 -18.19
CA VAL A 124 -10.42 0.16 -18.90
C VAL A 124 -10.82 -1.31 -19.04
N GLU A 125 -9.87 -2.20 -19.34
CA GLU A 125 -10.13 -3.63 -19.47
C GLU A 125 -10.49 -4.24 -18.12
N ILE A 126 -9.73 -3.91 -17.09
CA ILE A 126 -10.01 -4.37 -15.72
C ILE A 126 -11.38 -3.86 -15.25
N ARG A 127 -11.72 -2.58 -15.49
CA ARG A 127 -13.05 -2.05 -15.19
C ARG A 127 -14.15 -2.87 -15.86
N LYS A 128 -14.03 -3.15 -17.15
CA LYS A 128 -15.02 -3.94 -17.90
C LYS A 128 -15.21 -5.36 -17.34
N ILE A 129 -14.14 -5.97 -16.81
CA ILE A 129 -14.23 -7.30 -16.17
C ILE A 129 -14.90 -7.19 -14.80
N LEU A 130 -14.46 -6.25 -13.96
CA LEU A 130 -14.97 -6.09 -12.59
C LEU A 130 -16.45 -5.66 -12.54
N LEU A 131 -16.88 -4.81 -13.48
CA LEU A 131 -18.29 -4.41 -13.61
C LEU A 131 -19.26 -5.57 -13.80
N LYS A 132 -18.79 -6.73 -14.29
CA LYS A 132 -19.62 -7.93 -14.44
C LYS A 132 -19.95 -8.60 -13.10
N TYR A 133 -19.17 -8.34 -12.06
CA TYR A 133 -19.24 -9.05 -10.78
C TYR A 133 -19.51 -8.14 -9.59
N LEU A 134 -19.05 -6.89 -9.62
CA LEU A 134 -19.18 -5.94 -8.53
C LEU A 134 -19.65 -4.58 -9.03
N PRO A 135 -20.42 -3.83 -8.23
CA PRO A 135 -20.77 -2.45 -8.56
C PRO A 135 -19.57 -1.52 -8.37
N GLU A 136 -19.38 -0.58 -9.30
CA GLU A 136 -18.40 0.50 -9.16
C GLU A 136 -18.96 1.58 -8.22
N ARG A 137 -18.29 1.85 -7.09
CA ARG A 137 -18.67 2.91 -6.15
C ARG A 137 -17.44 3.66 -5.68
N ARG A 138 -17.51 4.99 -5.65
CA ARG A 138 -16.40 5.84 -5.21
C ARG A 138 -16.00 5.49 -3.76
N HIS A 139 -14.74 5.11 -3.58
CA HIS A 139 -14.16 4.89 -2.26
C HIS A 139 -13.53 6.18 -1.76
N LYS A 140 -13.64 6.46 -0.44
CA LYS A 140 -12.89 7.55 0.19
C LYS A 140 -11.46 7.08 0.39
N GLU A 141 -10.47 7.87 -0.02
CA GLU A 141 -9.08 7.67 0.42
C GLU A 141 -9.04 7.75 1.95
N SER A 142 -8.33 6.84 2.60
CA SER A 142 -8.16 6.91 4.05
C SER A 142 -7.28 8.12 4.39
N LEU A 143 -7.57 8.82 5.48
CA LEU A 143 -6.69 9.90 5.98
C LEU A 143 -5.25 9.39 6.21
N ILE A 144 -5.12 8.11 6.57
CA ILE A 144 -3.84 7.42 6.76
C ILE A 144 -3.10 7.25 5.42
N ASP A 145 -3.81 7.00 4.32
CA ASP A 145 -3.21 6.90 2.98
C ASP A 145 -2.65 8.24 2.51
N ASN A 146 -3.37 9.34 2.81
CA ASN A 146 -2.90 10.69 2.50
C ASN A 146 -1.67 11.04 3.34
N LEU A 147 -1.65 10.64 4.61
CA LEU A 147 -0.50 10.85 5.48
C LEU A 147 0.71 10.02 5.03
N SER A 148 0.53 8.74 4.70
CA SER A 148 1.62 7.90 4.21
C SER A 148 2.21 8.45 2.92
N ARG A 149 1.35 8.91 1.99
CA ARG A 149 1.76 9.59 0.75
C ARG A 149 2.57 10.86 1.03
N SER A 150 2.08 11.73 1.92
CA SER A 150 2.80 12.96 2.29
C SER A 150 4.15 12.67 2.93
N LEU A 151 4.25 11.59 3.69
CA LEU A 151 5.48 11.17 4.36
C LEU A 151 6.36 10.25 3.49
N ARG A 152 5.95 9.97 2.24
CA ARG A 152 6.60 9.03 1.30
C ARG A 152 6.78 7.62 1.88
N PHE A 153 5.85 7.15 2.72
CA PHE A 153 5.83 5.79 3.27
C PHE A 153 5.03 4.82 2.43
#